data_AF-A0A1V6AGX1-F1
#
_entry.id   AF-A0A1V6AGX1-F1
#
_cell.length_a   1.000
_cell.length_b   1.000
_cell.length_c   1.000
_cell.angle_alpha   90.00
_cell.angle_beta   90.00
_cell.angle_gamma   90.00
#
_symmetry.space_group_name_H-M   'P 1'
#
loop_
_entity.id
_entity.type
_entity.pdbx_description
1 polymer ?
#
loop_
_entity_poly.entity_id
_entity_poly.type
_entity_poly.pdbx_seq_one_letter_code
_entity_poly.pdbx_strand_id
1 'polypeptide(L)'
;MERYKLYIFLNAYAIPHELAEHIRSKFLIKEGKTVLWLYAPDYAQNPENSIERIKAITGMNIIEQSSSHGSFVYKDSCVINNIAPPHFSIEDPSTTPLAYYSDGTVACAEKTIDKVRTLYCACPNPPSVFLRDMADKSGCFLYSHEDIVYTYVNNTIIGVYNATDTDAKIRILTDGRYVNVFKNEYFVSKEGILQLPLRPLRAYMLIAQDE
;
A
#
# COMPACT_ATOMS: atom_id res chain seq x y z
N MET A 1 1.29 16.47 -7.58
CA MET A 1 1.93 15.37 -6.80
C MET A 1 2.06 15.67 -5.31
N GLU A 2 1.98 16.92 -4.85
CA GLU A 2 2.06 17.25 -3.40
C GLU A 2 0.89 16.71 -2.56
N ARG A 3 -0.23 16.39 -3.20
CA ARG A 3 -1.44 15.85 -2.55
C ARG A 3 -1.31 14.41 -2.10
N TYR A 4 -0.34 13.66 -2.64
CA TYR A 4 -0.12 12.27 -2.28
C TYR A 4 0.70 12.18 -0.98
N LYS A 5 0.36 11.24 -0.11
CA LYS A 5 1.07 10.98 1.15
C LYS A 5 1.93 9.72 1.08
N LEU A 6 1.47 8.72 0.33
CA LEU A 6 2.18 7.49 0.02
C LEU A 6 2.40 7.38 -1.49
N TYR A 7 3.63 7.05 -1.89
CA TYR A 7 3.98 6.68 -3.26
C TYR A 7 4.40 5.20 -3.26
N ILE A 8 3.85 4.41 -4.17
CA ILE A 8 4.18 2.99 -4.30
C ILE A 8 4.79 2.77 -5.68
N PHE A 9 6.02 2.25 -5.71
CA PHE A 9 6.71 1.86 -6.92
C PHE A 9 6.71 0.34 -7.02
N LEU A 10 5.82 -0.17 -7.87
CA LEU A 10 5.60 -1.60 -8.07
C LEU A 10 6.62 -2.13 -9.08
N ASN A 11 7.51 -3.02 -8.66
CA ASN A 11 8.39 -3.79 -9.55
C ASN A 11 9.11 -2.90 -10.58
N ALA A 12 9.60 -1.74 -10.12
CA ALA A 12 10.23 -0.75 -10.97
C ALA A 12 11.66 -1.18 -11.33
N TYR A 13 11.81 -2.27 -12.09
CA TYR A 13 13.08 -2.98 -12.27
C TYR A 13 14.18 -2.16 -12.93
N ALA A 14 13.83 -1.28 -13.87
CA ALA A 14 14.76 -0.41 -14.57
C ALA A 14 14.26 1.02 -14.41
N ILE A 15 15.01 1.85 -13.66
CA ILE A 15 14.64 3.24 -13.45
C ILE A 15 15.67 4.09 -14.20
N PRO A 16 15.27 4.81 -15.25
CA PRO A 16 16.18 5.72 -15.94
C PRO A 16 16.81 6.69 -14.94
N HIS A 17 18.10 6.98 -15.08
CA HIS A 17 18.84 7.84 -14.15
C HIS A 17 18.14 9.19 -13.92
N GLU A 18 17.65 9.82 -14.97
CA GLU A 18 16.89 11.08 -14.88
C GLU A 18 15.61 10.94 -14.05
N LEU A 19 14.93 9.80 -14.14
CA LEU A 19 13.74 9.51 -13.34
C LEU A 19 14.09 9.24 -11.88
N ALA A 20 15.17 8.50 -11.60
CA ALA A 20 15.65 8.25 -10.25
C ALA A 20 16.02 9.58 -9.55
N GLU A 21 16.75 10.45 -10.24
CA GLU A 21 17.10 11.79 -9.75
C GLU A 21 15.87 12.69 -9.59
N HIS A 22 14.91 12.61 -10.51
CA HIS A 22 13.64 13.31 -10.36
C HIS A 22 12.87 12.82 -9.12
N ILE A 23 12.87 11.51 -8.87
CA ILE A 23 12.18 10.92 -7.72
C ILE A 23 12.80 11.42 -6.41
N ARG A 24 14.13 11.35 -6.31
CA ARG A 24 14.89 11.85 -5.15
C ARG A 24 14.65 13.34 -4.93
N SER A 25 14.88 14.16 -5.96
CA SER A 25 14.81 15.63 -5.84
C SER A 25 13.41 16.19 -5.63
N LYS A 26 12.34 15.50 -6.05
CA LYS A 26 10.97 16.04 -5.97
C LYS A 26 10.10 15.42 -4.89
N PHE A 27 10.29 14.16 -4.55
CA PHE A 27 9.42 13.44 -3.61
C PHE A 27 10.09 13.12 -2.29
N LEU A 28 11.40 12.86 -2.29
CA LEU A 28 12.13 12.38 -1.11
C LEU A 28 12.68 13.50 -0.20
N ILE A 29 12.29 14.76 -0.42
CA ILE A 29 12.77 15.91 0.37
C ILE A 29 11.66 16.66 1.14
N LYS A 30 10.42 16.14 1.12
CA LYS A 30 9.28 16.78 1.78
C LYS A 30 8.85 15.98 3.00
N GLU A 31 8.83 16.65 4.15
CA GLU A 31 8.37 16.07 5.41
C GLU A 31 6.93 15.54 5.29
N GLY A 32 6.65 14.42 5.97
CA GLY A 32 5.33 13.76 5.97
C GLY A 32 5.02 12.95 4.72
N LYS A 33 6.00 12.68 3.85
CA LYS A 33 5.86 11.76 2.71
C LYS A 33 6.38 10.37 3.05
N THR A 34 5.75 9.38 2.45
CA THR A 34 6.16 7.98 2.52
C THR A 34 6.37 7.42 1.12
N VAL A 35 7.46 6.69 0.91
CA VAL A 35 7.74 5.93 -0.31
C VAL A 35 7.84 4.45 0.03
N LEU A 36 7.15 3.62 -0.75
CA LEU A 36 7.24 2.17 -0.70
C LEU A 36 7.79 1.65 -2.02
N TRP A 37 8.96 1.02 -1.96
CA TRP A 37 9.55 0.28 -3.05
C TRP A 37 9.20 -1.20 -2.92
N LEU A 38 8.54 -1.75 -3.94
CA LEU A 38 8.21 -3.17 -4.00
C LEU A 38 9.11 -3.86 -5.00
N TYR A 39 9.87 -4.84 -4.50
CA TYR A 39 10.66 -5.83 -5.21
C TYR A 39 11.58 -5.33 -6.34
N ALA A 40 12.89 -5.55 -6.14
CA ALA A 40 13.94 -5.28 -7.12
C ALA A 40 13.91 -3.90 -7.82
N PRO A 41 13.68 -2.78 -7.10
CA PRO A 41 13.65 -1.45 -7.72
C PRO A 41 15.04 -1.09 -8.27
N ASP A 42 15.09 -0.66 -9.53
CA ASP A 42 16.32 -0.32 -10.27
C ASP A 42 17.35 -1.47 -10.40
N TYR A 43 16.94 -2.70 -10.08
CA TYR A 43 17.83 -3.85 -10.08
C TYR A 43 18.31 -4.27 -11.46
N ALA A 44 17.53 -4.09 -12.53
CA ALA A 44 17.80 -4.62 -13.86
C ALA A 44 18.06 -3.49 -14.87
N GLN A 45 19.28 -2.95 -14.87
CA GLN A 45 19.74 -2.06 -15.94
C GLN A 45 20.65 -2.81 -16.91
N ASN A 46 20.50 -2.58 -18.22
CA ASN A 46 21.35 -3.19 -19.23
C ASN A 46 22.79 -2.63 -19.11
N PRO A 47 23.86 -3.47 -19.04
CA PRO A 47 23.86 -4.92 -19.24
C PRO A 47 23.80 -5.79 -17.98
N GLU A 48 23.91 -5.23 -16.79
CA GLU A 48 24.15 -6.00 -15.57
C GLU A 48 23.11 -5.71 -14.50
N ASN A 49 22.58 -6.77 -13.88
CA ASN A 49 21.79 -6.67 -12.66
C ASN A 49 22.66 -6.30 -11.45
N SER A 50 22.14 -5.51 -10.50
CA SER A 50 22.94 -5.07 -9.35
C SER A 50 22.09 -4.68 -8.13
N ILE A 51 22.35 -5.32 -6.99
CA ILE A 51 21.77 -4.94 -5.69
C ILE A 51 22.24 -3.56 -5.20
N GLU A 52 23.39 -3.08 -5.66
CA GLU A 52 23.88 -1.74 -5.29
C GLU A 52 22.96 -0.63 -5.79
N ARG A 53 22.21 -0.87 -6.87
CA ARG A 53 21.17 0.07 -7.35
C ARG A 53 19.93 0.05 -6.48
N ILE A 54 19.51 -1.13 -6.00
CA ILE A 54 18.45 -1.23 -4.99
C ILE A 54 18.86 -0.45 -3.73
N LYS A 55 20.10 -0.63 -3.27
CA LYS A 55 20.65 0.12 -2.15
C LYS A 55 20.70 1.62 -2.42
N ALA A 56 21.11 2.04 -3.61
CA ALA A 56 21.17 3.46 -3.96
C ALA A 56 19.78 4.12 -3.87
N ILE A 57 18.71 3.46 -4.29
CA ILE A 57 17.37 4.06 -4.33
C ILE A 57 16.58 3.91 -3.02
N THR A 58 16.80 2.82 -2.29
CA THR A 58 16.12 2.54 -1.01
C THR A 58 16.91 3.05 0.21
N GLY A 59 18.21 3.29 0.01
CA GLY A 59 19.19 3.52 1.06
C GLY A 59 19.57 2.26 1.85
N MET A 60 18.96 1.09 1.62
CA MET A 60 19.06 -0.09 2.48
C MET A 60 20.05 -1.13 1.95
N ASN A 61 20.73 -1.85 2.83
CA ASN A 61 21.55 -3.01 2.46
C ASN A 61 20.67 -4.23 2.22
N ILE A 62 20.82 -4.84 1.05
CA ILE A 62 19.99 -5.94 0.55
C ILE A 62 20.88 -7.14 0.25
N ILE A 63 20.42 -8.34 0.57
CA ILE A 63 21.02 -9.61 0.15
C ILE A 63 20.24 -10.14 -1.05
N GLU A 64 20.97 -10.67 -2.05
CA GLU A 64 20.40 -11.46 -3.14
C GLU A 64 20.78 -12.94 -2.97
N GLN A 65 19.82 -13.83 -3.21
CA GLN A 65 20.07 -15.27 -3.24
C GLN A 65 19.18 -16.01 -4.24
N SER A 66 19.59 -17.24 -4.58
CA SER A 66 18.86 -18.12 -5.50
C SER A 66 17.75 -18.94 -4.83
N SER A 67 17.76 -19.03 -3.50
CA SER A 67 16.77 -19.82 -2.74
C SER A 67 15.68 -18.93 -2.18
N SER A 68 14.46 -19.45 -2.11
CA SER A 68 13.33 -18.73 -1.52
C SER A 68 13.52 -18.59 -0.01
N HIS A 69 13.15 -17.43 0.53
CA HIS A 69 13.02 -17.19 1.98
C HIS A 69 11.70 -17.77 2.56
N GLY A 70 10.87 -18.36 1.71
CA GLY A 70 9.57 -18.91 2.06
C GLY A 70 8.45 -17.87 1.98
N SER A 71 7.51 -17.93 2.93
CA SER A 71 6.31 -17.10 2.90
C SER A 71 6.56 -15.74 3.53
N PHE A 72 5.94 -14.68 3.00
CA PHE A 72 5.87 -13.38 3.65
C PHE A 72 4.90 -13.45 4.83
N VAL A 73 5.33 -13.07 6.02
CA VAL A 73 4.56 -13.12 7.26
C VAL A 73 4.37 -11.71 7.81
N TYR A 74 3.12 -11.32 8.02
CA TYR A 74 2.75 -10.05 8.63
C TYR A 74 1.46 -10.17 9.43
N LYS A 75 1.54 -9.94 10.74
CA LYS A 75 0.42 -10.22 11.67
C LYS A 75 -0.08 -11.66 11.46
N ASP A 76 -1.40 -11.85 11.35
CA ASP A 76 -2.04 -13.14 11.10
C ASP A 76 -2.05 -13.54 9.61
N SER A 77 -1.45 -12.74 8.73
CA SER A 77 -1.36 -13.04 7.29
C SER A 77 -0.04 -13.70 6.91
N CYS A 78 -0.15 -14.75 6.10
CA CYS A 78 0.98 -15.48 5.53
C CYS A 78 0.75 -15.68 4.03
N VAL A 79 1.64 -15.16 3.19
CA VAL A 79 1.52 -15.23 1.72
C VAL A 79 2.74 -15.91 1.12
N ILE A 80 2.51 -17.01 0.40
CA ILE A 80 3.55 -17.70 -0.36
C ILE A 80 3.82 -16.91 -1.64
N ASN A 81 5.07 -16.48 -1.83
CA ASN A 81 5.51 -15.84 -3.08
C ASN A 81 6.26 -16.86 -3.93
N ASN A 82 5.56 -17.48 -4.87
CA ASN A 82 6.14 -18.43 -5.80
C ASN A 82 6.71 -17.69 -7.03
N ILE A 83 7.85 -17.03 -6.85
CA ILE A 83 8.58 -16.34 -7.92
C ILE A 83 9.88 -17.08 -8.24
N ALA A 84 10.33 -16.96 -9.49
CA ALA A 84 11.68 -17.37 -9.85
C ALA A 84 12.72 -16.43 -9.20
N PRO A 85 13.96 -16.90 -8.99
CA PRO A 85 15.05 -16.05 -8.54
C PRO A 85 15.26 -14.81 -9.44
N PRO A 86 15.86 -13.73 -8.91
CA PRO A 86 16.47 -13.60 -7.59
C PRO A 86 15.47 -13.43 -6.44
N HIS A 87 15.85 -13.88 -5.24
CA HIS A 87 15.17 -13.58 -4.00
C HIS A 87 15.97 -12.57 -3.19
N PHE A 88 15.28 -11.66 -2.50
CA PHE A 88 15.91 -10.60 -1.72
C PHE A 88 15.48 -10.64 -0.26
N SER A 89 16.37 -10.20 0.64
CA SER A 89 16.08 -9.90 2.03
C SER A 89 16.86 -8.66 2.49
N ILE A 90 16.40 -8.02 3.58
CA ILE A 90 17.08 -6.85 4.14
C ILE A 90 18.07 -7.30 5.22
N GLU A 91 19.32 -6.85 5.10
CA GLU A 91 20.35 -6.98 6.14
C GLU A 91 20.96 -5.60 6.42
N ASP A 92 20.15 -4.74 7.05
CA ASP A 92 20.54 -3.37 7.37
C ASP A 92 20.18 -3.02 8.83
N PRO A 93 21.17 -2.99 9.75
CA PRO A 93 20.91 -2.68 11.16
C PRO A 93 20.47 -1.23 11.39
N SER A 94 20.56 -0.35 10.38
CA SER A 94 20.04 1.03 10.44
C SER A 94 18.53 1.13 10.17
N THR A 95 17.86 0.01 9.89
CA THR A 95 16.43 -0.03 9.57
C THR A 95 15.59 -0.57 10.73
N THR A 96 14.29 -0.24 10.71
CA THR A 96 13.28 -0.88 11.55
C THR A 96 12.59 -1.97 10.73
N PRO A 97 12.68 -3.25 11.11
CA PRO A 97 11.93 -4.32 10.46
C PRO A 97 10.42 -4.13 10.60
N LEU A 98 9.68 -4.36 9.53
CA LEU A 98 8.21 -4.28 9.47
C LEU A 98 7.53 -5.63 9.24
N ALA A 99 8.17 -6.52 8.48
CA ALA A 99 7.67 -7.86 8.17
C ALA A 99 8.84 -8.81 7.92
N TYR A 100 8.58 -10.10 8.07
CA TYR A 100 9.59 -11.16 7.97
C TYR A 100 9.15 -12.20 6.95
N TYR A 101 10.12 -12.94 6.46
CA TYR A 101 9.85 -14.21 5.80
C TYR A 101 9.73 -15.33 6.84
N SER A 102 9.17 -16.47 6.44
CA SER A 102 8.98 -17.63 7.33
C SER A 102 10.30 -18.25 7.81
N ASP A 103 11.42 -17.99 7.12
CA ASP A 103 12.76 -18.38 7.56
C ASP A 103 13.38 -17.44 8.62
N GLY A 104 12.67 -16.36 8.98
CA GLY A 104 13.10 -15.36 9.96
C GLY A 104 13.88 -14.18 9.38
N THR A 105 14.21 -14.19 8.08
CA THR A 105 14.87 -13.05 7.44
C THR A 105 13.93 -11.87 7.25
N VAL A 106 14.45 -10.66 7.15
CA VAL A 106 13.63 -9.44 7.05
C VAL A 106 13.13 -9.28 5.63
N ALA A 107 11.80 -9.29 5.46
CA ALA A 107 11.12 -9.16 4.17
C ALA A 107 10.75 -7.71 3.83
N CYS A 108 10.48 -6.91 4.85
CA CYS A 108 10.23 -5.48 4.69
C CYS A 108 10.80 -4.71 5.88
N ALA A 109 11.40 -3.57 5.59
CA ALA A 109 11.92 -2.66 6.60
C ALA A 109 11.67 -1.20 6.20
N GLU A 110 11.81 -0.30 7.18
CA GLU A 110 11.72 1.13 6.98
C GLU A 110 12.92 1.88 7.57
N LYS A 111 13.20 3.05 7.01
CA LYS A 111 13.99 4.10 7.65
C LYS A 111 13.65 5.47 7.10
N THR A 112 14.13 6.51 7.78
CA THR A 112 13.97 7.89 7.32
C THR A 112 15.20 8.32 6.53
N ILE A 113 15.00 8.82 5.31
CA ILE A 113 16.03 9.41 4.45
C ILE A 113 15.56 10.82 4.11
N ASP A 114 16.35 11.85 4.44
CA ASP A 114 16.05 13.25 4.14
C ASP A 114 14.63 13.71 4.54
N LYS A 115 14.16 13.25 5.72
CA LYS A 115 12.83 13.49 6.30
C LYS A 115 11.67 12.71 5.65
N VAL A 116 11.97 11.81 4.73
CA VAL A 116 10.99 10.94 4.08
C VAL A 116 11.07 9.53 4.63
N ARG A 117 9.91 8.99 5.01
CA ARG A 117 9.77 7.60 5.44
C ARG A 117 9.91 6.72 4.21
N THR A 118 11.00 5.97 4.14
CA THR A 118 11.31 5.07 3.02
C THR A 118 11.13 3.63 3.48
N LEU A 119 10.28 2.89 2.77
CA LEU A 119 10.04 1.48 2.97
C LEU A 119 10.56 0.71 1.77
N TYR A 120 11.20 -0.42 2.04
CA TYR A 120 11.51 -1.41 1.02
C TYR A 120 10.87 -2.74 1.43
N CYS A 121 10.13 -3.33 0.50
CA CYS A 121 9.53 -4.64 0.63
C CYS A 121 10.11 -5.54 -0.46
N ALA A 122 10.90 -6.52 -0.05
CA ALA A 122 11.53 -7.51 -0.91
C ALA A 122 10.53 -8.52 -1.50
N CYS A 123 9.30 -8.55 -0.98
CA CYS A 123 8.21 -9.34 -1.51
C CYS A 123 7.43 -8.56 -2.58
N PRO A 124 7.22 -9.12 -3.80
CA PRO A 124 6.48 -8.43 -4.86
C PRO A 124 4.97 -8.30 -4.56
N ASN A 125 4.38 -9.30 -3.89
CA ASN A 125 2.94 -9.35 -3.62
C ASN A 125 2.68 -9.49 -2.10
N PRO A 126 2.90 -8.42 -1.32
CA PRO A 126 2.53 -8.44 0.10
C PRO A 126 1.01 -8.53 0.28
N PRO A 127 0.50 -9.06 1.41
CA PRO A 127 -0.93 -9.13 1.68
C PRO A 127 -1.59 -7.74 1.76
N SER A 128 -2.90 -7.67 1.46
CA SER A 128 -3.68 -6.42 1.49
C SER A 128 -3.61 -5.71 2.84
N VAL A 129 -3.65 -6.46 3.95
CA VAL A 129 -3.54 -5.90 5.30
C VAL A 129 -2.24 -5.12 5.51
N PHE A 130 -1.12 -5.59 4.93
CA PHE A 130 0.15 -4.88 5.02
C PHE A 130 0.08 -3.54 4.26
N LEU A 131 -0.37 -3.56 3.01
CA LEU A 131 -0.49 -2.34 2.20
C LEU A 131 -1.46 -1.33 2.83
N ARG A 132 -2.55 -1.82 3.42
CA ARG A 132 -3.54 -1.01 4.12
C ARG A 132 -2.94 -0.33 5.34
N ASP A 133 -2.23 -1.07 6.19
CA ASP A 133 -1.55 -0.51 7.36
C ASP A 133 -0.48 0.52 6.95
N MET A 134 0.26 0.26 5.86
CA MET A 134 1.24 1.22 5.38
C MET A 134 0.59 2.49 4.85
N ALA A 135 -0.55 2.39 4.17
CA ALA A 135 -1.33 3.55 3.75
C ALA A 135 -1.85 4.34 4.96
N ASP A 136 -2.42 3.68 5.97
CA ASP A 136 -2.93 4.32 7.20
C ASP A 136 -1.81 5.04 7.96
N LYS A 137 -0.67 4.36 8.19
CA LYS A 137 0.52 4.93 8.83
C LYS A 137 1.16 6.07 8.02
N SER A 138 0.91 6.13 6.72
CA SER A 138 1.31 7.26 5.87
C SER A 138 0.31 8.42 5.92
N GLY A 139 -0.75 8.30 6.70
CA GLY A 139 -1.82 9.30 6.84
C GLY A 139 -2.82 9.31 5.69
N CYS A 140 -2.84 8.30 4.82
CA CYS A 140 -3.88 8.17 3.79
C CYS A 140 -5.25 7.97 4.44
N PHE A 141 -6.29 8.55 3.84
CA PHE A 141 -7.65 8.27 4.28
C PHE A 141 -8.10 6.92 3.71
N LEU A 142 -8.49 5.99 4.58
CA LEU A 142 -9.01 4.69 4.20
C LEU A 142 -10.52 4.67 4.37
N TYR A 143 -11.24 4.43 3.28
CA TYR A 143 -12.70 4.31 3.29
C TYR A 143 -13.17 3.01 3.94
N SER A 144 -12.32 1.98 4.03
CA SER A 144 -12.65 0.72 4.70
C SER A 144 -11.39 0.10 5.31
N HIS A 145 -11.55 -0.49 6.50
CA HIS A 145 -10.54 -1.34 7.12
C HIS A 145 -10.78 -2.84 6.88
N GLU A 146 -11.88 -3.20 6.22
CA GLU A 146 -12.25 -4.58 5.89
C GLU A 146 -11.63 -5.02 4.56
N ASP A 147 -11.18 -6.27 4.48
CA ASP A 147 -10.52 -6.83 3.29
C ASP A 147 -11.42 -6.99 2.07
N ILE A 148 -12.71 -7.21 2.31
CA ILE A 148 -13.68 -7.54 1.27
C ILE A 148 -14.84 -6.54 1.21
N VAL A 149 -14.65 -5.34 1.74
CA VAL A 149 -15.53 -4.17 1.51
C VAL A 149 -14.80 -3.21 0.57
N TYR A 150 -15.08 -3.34 -0.72
CA TYR A 150 -14.43 -2.58 -1.78
C TYR A 150 -15.10 -1.22 -1.96
N THR A 151 -14.31 -0.16 -1.99
CA THR A 151 -14.80 1.22 -2.09
C THR A 151 -14.17 1.93 -3.27
N TYR A 152 -15.01 2.49 -4.15
CA TYR A 152 -14.62 3.24 -5.34
C TYR A 152 -15.14 4.66 -5.19
N VAL A 153 -14.25 5.64 -5.08
CA VAL A 153 -14.65 7.01 -4.73
C VAL A 153 -14.13 8.00 -5.75
N ASN A 154 -14.99 8.91 -6.16
CA ASN A 154 -14.64 10.12 -6.89
C ASN A 154 -15.34 11.33 -6.25
N ASN A 155 -15.32 12.48 -6.92
CA ASN A 155 -15.87 13.74 -6.39
C ASN A 155 -17.41 13.76 -6.27
N THR A 156 -18.12 12.73 -6.75
CA THR A 156 -19.59 12.73 -6.84
C THR A 156 -20.20 11.44 -6.29
N ILE A 157 -19.56 10.30 -6.53
CA ILE A 157 -20.10 8.97 -6.25
C ILE A 157 -19.14 8.21 -5.33
N ILE A 158 -19.74 7.54 -4.34
CA ILE A 158 -19.11 6.49 -3.54
C ILE A 158 -19.76 5.16 -3.92
N GLY A 159 -19.03 4.34 -4.68
CA GLY A 159 -19.38 2.95 -4.96
C GLY A 159 -18.87 2.05 -3.84
N VAL A 160 -19.72 1.15 -3.34
CA VAL A 160 -19.31 0.12 -2.38
C VAL A 160 -19.75 -1.24 -2.86
N TYR A 161 -18.86 -2.22 -2.85
CA TYR A 161 -19.21 -3.63 -2.97
C TYR A 161 -18.83 -4.36 -1.68
N ASN A 162 -19.83 -4.88 -0.98
CA ASN A 162 -19.68 -5.58 0.29
C ASN A 162 -19.64 -7.09 0.06
N ALA A 163 -18.47 -7.69 -0.10
CA ALA A 163 -18.35 -9.15 -0.23
C ALA A 163 -18.39 -9.90 1.11
N THR A 164 -18.59 -9.22 2.24
CA THR A 164 -18.86 -9.88 3.53
C THR A 164 -20.27 -10.48 3.59
N ASP A 165 -20.52 -11.28 4.62
CA ASP A 165 -21.85 -11.79 4.99
C ASP A 165 -22.46 -11.01 6.17
N THR A 166 -22.01 -9.78 6.41
CA THR A 166 -22.54 -8.88 7.44
C THR A 166 -22.79 -7.49 6.87
N ASP A 167 -23.35 -6.59 7.68
CA ASP A 167 -23.42 -5.17 7.32
C ASP A 167 -22.01 -4.62 7.06
N ALA A 168 -21.88 -3.76 6.05
CA ALA A 168 -20.65 -3.05 5.77
C ALA A 168 -20.58 -1.75 6.55
N LYS A 169 -19.36 -1.39 6.94
CA LYS A 169 -19.03 -0.09 7.51
C LYS A 169 -18.00 0.58 6.62
N ILE A 170 -18.30 1.78 6.15
CA ILE A 170 -17.32 2.63 5.46
C ILE A 170 -17.09 3.92 6.24
N ARG A 171 -15.90 4.48 6.09
CA ARG A 171 -15.53 5.81 6.57
C ARG A 171 -15.77 6.83 5.47
N ILE A 172 -16.14 8.04 5.84
CA ILE A 172 -16.36 9.17 4.94
C ILE A 172 -15.70 10.44 5.50
N LEU A 173 -15.48 11.42 4.63
CA LEU A 173 -14.77 12.66 5.01
C LEU A 173 -15.69 13.72 5.64
N THR A 174 -16.96 13.75 5.26
CA THR A 174 -17.91 14.78 5.67
C THR A 174 -19.19 14.10 6.06
N ASP A 175 -19.66 14.28 7.30
CA ASP A 175 -20.95 13.72 7.69
C ASP A 175 -22.11 14.33 6.89
N GLY A 176 -23.14 13.55 6.63
CA GLY A 176 -24.32 14.00 5.91
C GLY A 176 -25.23 12.87 5.46
N ARG A 177 -26.16 13.23 4.57
CA ARG A 177 -27.12 12.31 3.96
C ARG A 177 -26.60 11.81 2.62
N TYR A 178 -26.62 10.49 2.43
CA TYR A 178 -26.14 9.80 1.24
C TYR A 178 -27.27 9.00 0.59
N VAL A 179 -27.66 9.37 -0.63
CA VAL A 179 -28.71 8.67 -1.38
C VAL A 179 -28.08 7.52 -2.15
N ASN A 180 -28.64 6.32 -2.01
CA ASN A 180 -28.31 5.22 -2.89
C ASN A 180 -29.06 5.38 -4.21
N VAL A 181 -28.38 5.34 -5.35
CA VAL A 181 -29.06 5.53 -6.65
C VAL A 181 -29.73 4.25 -7.16
N PHE A 182 -29.36 3.09 -6.63
CA PHE A 182 -30.01 1.82 -7.03
C PHE A 182 -31.43 1.68 -6.49
N LYS A 183 -31.69 2.30 -5.34
CA LYS A 183 -32.98 2.32 -4.66
C LYS A 183 -33.07 3.70 -4.02
N ASN A 184 -34.14 4.45 -4.25
CA ASN A 184 -34.33 5.81 -3.71
C ASN A 184 -34.48 5.82 -2.16
N GLU A 185 -33.47 5.31 -1.47
CA GLU A 185 -33.25 5.22 -0.04
C GLU A 185 -32.02 6.06 0.30
N TYR A 186 -31.88 6.43 1.57
CA TYR A 186 -30.74 7.20 2.03
C TYR A 186 -30.17 6.63 3.32
N PHE A 187 -28.88 6.90 3.51
CA PHE A 187 -28.11 6.57 4.69
C PHE A 187 -27.60 7.88 5.29
N VAL A 188 -27.66 8.00 6.61
CA VAL A 188 -27.10 9.16 7.32
C VAL A 188 -25.83 8.67 7.99
N SER A 189 -24.75 9.38 7.74
CA SER A 189 -23.51 9.09 8.43
C SER A 189 -23.47 9.74 9.81
N LYS A 190 -22.67 9.20 10.70
CA LYS A 190 -22.40 9.78 12.00
C LYS A 190 -20.97 9.53 12.40
N GLU A 191 -20.27 10.58 12.86
CA GLU A 191 -18.88 10.52 13.29
C GLU A 191 -17.97 9.98 12.17
N GLY A 192 -18.25 10.40 10.92
CA GLY A 192 -17.50 10.00 9.73
C GLY A 192 -17.74 8.55 9.31
N ILE A 193 -18.79 7.90 9.79
CA ILE A 193 -19.12 6.50 9.50
C ILE A 193 -20.46 6.40 8.79
N LEU A 194 -20.49 5.62 7.70
CA LEU A 194 -21.73 5.18 7.05
C LEU A 194 -21.89 3.66 7.25
N GLN A 195 -23.03 3.27 7.81
CA GLN A 195 -23.42 1.86 7.95
C GLN A 195 -24.31 1.45 6.77
N LEU A 196 -23.97 0.32 6.15
CA LEU A 196 -24.58 -0.17 4.93
C LEU A 196 -25.08 -1.61 5.17
N PRO A 197 -26.40 -1.83 5.28
CA PRO A 197 -26.96 -3.14 5.61
C PRO A 197 -26.54 -4.26 4.64
N LEU A 198 -26.47 -5.50 5.10
CA LEU A 198 -26.35 -6.63 4.18
C LEU A 198 -27.62 -6.78 3.34
N ARG A 199 -27.45 -7.08 2.05
CA ARG A 199 -28.57 -7.29 1.13
C ARG A 199 -28.18 -8.19 -0.04
N PRO A 200 -29.16 -8.77 -0.79
CA PRO A 200 -28.85 -9.64 -1.94
C PRO A 200 -27.98 -8.96 -3.00
N LEU A 201 -28.32 -7.73 -3.39
CA LEU A 201 -27.44 -6.90 -4.22
C LEU A 201 -26.43 -6.19 -3.33
N ARG A 202 -25.30 -6.86 -3.06
CA ARG A 202 -24.23 -6.37 -2.18
C ARG A 202 -23.47 -5.12 -2.68
N ALA A 203 -24.02 -4.40 -3.66
CA ALA A 203 -23.46 -3.18 -4.21
C ALA A 203 -24.27 -1.96 -3.77
N TYR A 204 -23.60 -0.84 -3.50
CA TYR A 204 -24.14 0.48 -3.21
C TYR A 204 -23.53 1.49 -4.17
N MET A 205 -24.31 2.49 -4.58
CA MET A 205 -23.80 3.64 -5.31
C MET A 205 -24.41 4.88 -4.67
N LEU A 206 -23.60 5.62 -3.94
CA LEU A 206 -24.03 6.65 -3.01
C LEU A 206 -23.63 8.03 -3.52
N ILE A 207 -24.55 8.99 -3.43
CA ILE A 207 -24.31 10.41 -3.72
C ILE A 207 -24.64 11.21 -2.47
N ALA A 208 -23.74 12.10 -2.06
CA ALA A 208 -24.03 13.03 -0.97
C ALA A 208 -25.13 14.00 -1.42
N GLN A 209 -26.15 14.19 -0.58
CA GLN A 209 -27.09 15.29 -0.75
C GLN A 209 -26.51 16.51 -0.07
N ASP A 210 -26.38 17.59 -0.83
CA ASP A 210 -26.16 18.92 -0.26
C ASP A 210 -27.37 19.25 0.64
N GLU A 211 -27.09 19.73 1.85
CA GLU A 211 -28.12 20.27 2.75
C GLU A 211 -28.69 21.60 2.25
#